data_AF-A0A2S8D6J3-F1
#
_entry.id   AF-A0A2S8D6J3-F1
#
_cell.length_a   1.000
_cell.length_b   1.000
_cell.length_c   1.000
_cell.angle_alpha   90.00
_cell.angle_beta   90.00
_cell.angle_gamma   90.00
#
_symmetry.space_group_name_H-M   'P 1'
#
loop_
_entity.id
_entity.type
_entity.pdbx_description
1 polymer ?
#
loop_
_entity_poly.entity_id
_entity_poly.type
_entity_poly.pdbx_seq_one_letter_code
_entity_poly.pdbx_strand_id
1 'polypeptide(L)' 'MLHLKNITAGNPKTVEQYQLTKQYDVTWLFSEDGKNWYEER' A
#
# COMPACT_ATOMS: atom_id res chain seq x y z
N MET A 1 -19.03 0.00 -3.68
CA MET A 1 -17.67 0.04 -4.23
C MET A 1 -16.88 1.04 -3.43
N LEU A 2 -15.80 0.59 -2.78
CA LEU A 2 -14.93 1.46 -2.02
C LEU A 2 -14.19 2.38 -2.99
N HIS A 3 -14.36 3.68 -2.82
CA HIS A 3 -13.74 4.68 -3.69
C HIS A 3 -12.50 5.20 -2.98
N LEU A 4 -11.35 4.57 -3.23
CA LEU A 4 -10.07 5.07 -2.77
C LEU A 4 -9.68 6.29 -3.63
N LYS A 5 -9.55 7.45 -2.99
CA LYS A 5 -9.15 8.72 -3.63
C LYS A 5 -7.71 9.06 -3.29
N ASN A 6 -7.09 9.85 -4.17
CA ASN A 6 -5.79 10.46 -3.94
C ASN A 6 -4.69 9.43 -3.59
N ILE A 7 -4.61 8.37 -4.39
CA ILE A 7 -3.66 7.28 -4.18
C ILE A 7 -2.23 7.78 -4.40
N THR A 8 -1.36 7.53 -3.42
CA THR A 8 0.05 7.91 -3.46
C THR A 8 0.93 6.72 -3.09
N ALA A 9 2.16 6.71 -3.63
CA ALA A 9 3.15 5.74 -3.22
C ALA A 9 3.65 6.08 -1.80
N GLY A 10 3.85 5.05 -0.98
CA GLY A 10 4.34 5.21 0.38
C GLY A 10 5.24 4.06 0.85
N ASN A 11 5.80 4.23 2.04
CA ASN A 11 6.63 3.21 2.67
C ASN A 11 5.77 2.04 3.21
N PRO A 12 6.33 0.82 3.26
CA PRO A 12 5.67 -0.31 3.90
C PRO A 12 5.34 0.00 5.37
N LYS A 13 4.13 -0.35 5.80
CA LYS A 13 3.64 -0.09 7.16
C LYS A 13 3.74 -1.30 8.08
N THR A 14 3.91 -2.50 7.52
CA THR A 14 4.06 -3.75 8.28
C THR A 14 5.36 -4.46 7.94
N VAL A 15 5.77 -5.40 8.80
CA VAL A 15 6.96 -6.22 8.57
C VAL A 15 6.83 -7.04 7.29
N GLU A 16 5.65 -7.60 7.02
CA GLU A 16 5.38 -8.36 5.80
C GLU A 16 5.53 -7.49 4.55
N GLN A 17 4.93 -6.30 4.56
CA GLN A 17 5.05 -5.34 3.47
C GLN A 17 6.52 -4.97 3.21
N TYR A 18 7.30 -4.80 4.28
CA TYR A 18 8.72 -4.52 4.18
C TYR A 18 9.52 -5.68 3.57
N GLN A 19 9.25 -6.92 3.97
CA GLN A 19 9.91 -8.09 3.36
C GLN A 19 9.59 -8.21 1.87
N LEU A 20 8.33 -7.98 1.51
CA LEU A 20 7.88 -8.01 0.11
C LEU A 20 8.55 -6.92 -0.73
N THR A 21 8.65 -5.69 -0.23
CA THR A 21 9.42 -4.63 -0.91
C THR A 21 10.88 -5.02 -1.05
N LYS A 22 11.50 -5.56 0.00
CA LYS A 22 12.91 -5.97 -0.07
C LYS A 22 13.15 -7.10 -1.07
N GLN A 23 12.21 -8.04 -1.19
CA GLN A 23 12.38 -9.23 -2.02
C GLN A 23 11.96 -9.01 -3.49
N TYR A 24 10.95 -8.18 -3.72
CA TYR A 24 10.30 -8.05 -5.04
C TYR A 24 10.14 -6.60 -5.52
N ASP A 25 10.72 -5.62 -4.82
CA ASP A 25 10.65 -4.19 -5.14
C ASP A 25 9.20 -3.66 -5.22
N VAL A 26 8.35 -4.17 -4.34
CA VAL A 26 6.92 -3.79 -4.28
C VAL A 26 6.77 -2.32 -3.89
N THR A 27 6.07 -1.57 -4.74
CA THR A 27 5.59 -0.21 -4.45
C THR A 27 4.22 -0.27 -3.77
N TRP A 28 4.13 0.26 -2.55
CA TRP A 28 2.88 0.31 -1.81
C TRP A 28 2.08 1.55 -2.14
N LEU A 29 0.78 1.36 -2.40
CA LEU A 29 -0.13 2.42 -2.78
C LEU A 29 -1.15 2.63 -1.67
N PHE A 30 -1.21 3.86 -1.16
CA PHE A 30 -2.12 4.24 -0.09
C PHE A 30 -3.04 5.37 -0.53
N SER A 31 -4.30 5.30 -0.13
CA SER A 31 -5.24 6.43 -0.25
C SER A 31 -4.95 7.52 0.80
N GLU A 32 -5.62 8.66 0.66
CA GLU A 32 -5.49 9.77 1.62
C GLU A 32 -5.85 9.41 3.07
N ASP A 33 -6.79 8.48 3.26
CA ASP A 33 -7.17 7.93 4.56
C ASP A 33 -6.22 6.81 5.04
N GLY A 34 -5.14 6.56 4.31
CA GLY A 34 -4.04 5.69 4.68
C GLY A 34 -4.30 4.20 4.43
N LYS A 35 -5.39 3.84 3.73
CA LYS A 35 -5.72 2.47 3.38
C LYS A 35 -4.85 1.97 2.24
N ASN A 36 -4.42 0.71 2.34
CA ASN A 36 -3.64 0.06 1.31
C ASN A 36 -4.54 -0.40 0.16
N TRP A 37 -4.22 0.02 -1.06
CA TRP A 37 -4.95 -0.35 -2.27
C TRP A 37 -5.01 -1.86 -2.52
N TYR A 38 -3.98 -2.62 -2.13
CA TYR A 38 -3.91 -4.06 -2.36
C TYR A 38 -4.77 -4.88 -1.38
N GLU A 39 -5.02 -4.34 -0.19
CA GLU A 39 -5.69 -5.05 0.91
C GLU A 39 -7.20 -4.73 1.00
N GLU A 40 -7.64 -3.65 0.38
CA GLU A 40 -9.03 -3.15 0.42
C GLU A 40 -9.94 -3.79 -0.65
N ARG A 41 -9.63 -5.02 -1.09
CA ARG A 41 -10.34 -5.71 -2.19
C ARG A 41 -11.51 -6.56 -1.72
#